data_AF-V7I3Y2-F1
#
_entry.id   AF-V7I3Y2-F1
#
_cell.length_a   1.000
_cell.length_b   1.000
_cell.length_c   1.000
_cell.angle_alpha   90.00
_cell.angle_beta   90.00
_cell.angle_gamma   90.00
#
_symmetry.space_group_name_H-M   'P 1'
#
loop_
_entity.id
_entity.type
_entity.pdbx_description
1 polymer ?
#
loop_
_entity_poly.entity_id
_entity_poly.type
_entity_poly.pdbx_seq_one_letter_code
_entity_poly.pdbx_strand_id
1 'polypeptide(L)' 'MIDEKKCFGYRNGKCGVLKVKKCEGDGCSFFKTKVQASEDQKKVFRRINSLDPAAKKNIMDLYYGGKMSLLDELEVD' A
#
# COMPACT_ATOMS: atom_id res chain seq x y z
N MET A 1 -8.98 -19.52 9.96
CA MET A 1 -8.36 -19.88 8.68
C MET A 1 -8.38 -18.70 7.74
N ILE A 2 -7.25 -18.01 7.67
CA ILE A 2 -6.96 -17.03 6.61
C ILE A 2 -6.91 -17.72 5.24
N ASP A 3 -7.64 -17.15 4.27
CA ASP A 3 -7.48 -17.47 2.85
C ASP A 3 -6.38 -16.57 2.27
N GLU A 4 -5.20 -17.14 2.06
CA GLU A 4 -4.03 -16.42 1.54
C GLU A 4 -4.29 -15.76 0.18
N LYS A 5 -5.20 -16.30 -0.65
CA LYS A 5 -5.52 -15.73 -1.97
C LYS A 5 -6.23 -14.38 -1.87
N LYS A 6 -6.83 -14.07 -0.71
CA LYS A 6 -7.43 -12.77 -0.41
C LYS A 6 -6.39 -11.73 0.02
N CYS A 7 -5.18 -12.14 0.39
CA CYS A 7 -4.12 -11.24 0.81
C CYS A 7 -3.62 -10.38 -0.35
N PHE A 8 -3.39 -9.08 -0.13
CA PHE A 8 -2.78 -8.18 -1.12
C PHE A 8 -1.38 -8.63 -1.54
N GLY A 9 -0.69 -9.36 -0.66
CA GLY A 9 0.65 -9.90 -0.90
C GLY A 9 0.67 -11.14 -1.80
N TYR A 10 -0.47 -11.79 -2.07
CA TYR A 10 -0.50 -13.00 -2.89
C TYR A 10 -0.35 -12.66 -4.38
N ARG A 11 0.74 -13.12 -4.99
CA ARG A 11 1.06 -12.89 -6.41
C ARG A 11 1.65 -14.17 -7.00
N ASN A 12 1.11 -14.67 -8.10
CA ASN A 12 1.61 -15.85 -8.82
C ASN A 12 1.89 -17.06 -7.92
N GLY A 13 0.94 -17.39 -7.02
CA GLY A 13 1.07 -18.56 -6.14
C GLY A 13 1.97 -18.38 -4.92
N LYS A 14 2.48 -17.18 -4.65
CA LYS A 14 3.44 -16.92 -3.57
C LYS A 14 3.18 -15.61 -2.83
N CYS A 15 3.71 -15.51 -1.62
CA CYS A 15 3.73 -14.26 -0.86
C CYS A 15 4.82 -13.32 -1.41
N GLY A 16 4.40 -12.13 -1.86
CA GLY A 16 5.28 -11.07 -2.32
C GLY A 16 5.90 -10.25 -1.19
N VAL A 17 5.30 -10.25 0.01
CA VAL A 17 5.71 -9.43 1.16
C VAL A 17 6.81 -10.10 1.98
N LEU A 18 6.62 -11.38 2.34
CA LEU A 18 7.56 -12.11 3.17
C LEU A 18 8.76 -12.62 2.37
N LYS A 19 9.93 -12.69 3.01
CA LYS A 19 11.14 -13.29 2.42
C LYS A 19 10.98 -14.78 2.13
N VAL A 20 10.25 -15.51 2.98
CA VAL A 20 9.98 -16.96 2.85
C VAL A 20 9.06 -17.32 1.68
N LYS A 21 8.47 -16.33 0.98
CA LYS A 21 7.59 -16.49 -0.18
C LYS A 21 6.34 -17.34 0.03
N LYS A 22 5.95 -17.59 1.28
CA LYS A 22 4.74 -18.33 1.67
C LYS A 22 3.93 -17.52 2.68
N CYS A 23 2.63 -17.80 2.78
CA CYS A 23 1.79 -17.23 3.83
C CYS A 23 2.02 -17.99 5.15
N GLU A 24 2.11 -17.28 6.28
CA GLU A 24 2.24 -17.87 7.62
C GLU A 24 0.88 -18.07 8.31
N GLY A 25 -0.22 -17.91 7.56
CA GLY A 25 -1.58 -18.10 8.06
C GLY A 25 -1.96 -17.08 9.13
N ASP A 26 -2.68 -17.55 10.16
CA ASP A 26 -3.27 -16.73 11.21
C ASP A 26 -2.23 -15.95 12.05
N GLY A 27 -0.94 -16.30 11.98
CA GLY A 27 0.17 -15.58 12.63
C GLY A 27 0.82 -14.47 11.78
N CYS A 28 0.39 -14.28 10.53
CA CYS A 28 1.00 -13.32 9.62
C CYS A 28 0.56 -11.88 9.94
N SER A 29 1.43 -11.10 10.59
CA SER A 29 1.19 -9.68 10.91
C SER A 29 1.04 -8.77 9.68
N PHE A 30 1.39 -9.26 8.49
CA PHE A 30 1.27 -8.55 7.23
C PHE A 30 -0.04 -8.84 6.50
N PHE A 31 -0.90 -9.73 6.98
CA PHE A 31 -2.12 -10.06 6.26
C PHE A 31 -3.07 -8.85 6.17
N LYS A 32 -3.42 -8.47 4.93
CA LYS A 32 -4.50 -7.51 4.62
C LYS A 32 -5.20 -7.96 3.35
N THR A 33 -6.50 -7.72 3.25
CA THR A 33 -7.20 -7.89 1.97
C THR A 33 -6.75 -6.84 0.97
N LYS A 34 -6.99 -7.08 -0.33
CA LYS A 34 -6.72 -6.07 -1.38
C LYS A 34 -7.46 -4.75 -1.14
N VAL A 35 -8.68 -4.81 -0.60
CA VAL A 35 -9.48 -3.62 -0.27
C VAL A 35 -8.83 -2.84 0.87
N GLN A 36 -8.51 -3.50 1.98
CA GLN A 36 -7.84 -2.85 3.13
C GLN A 36 -6.51 -2.22 2.74
N ALA A 37 -5.70 -2.91 1.91
CA ALA A 37 -4.43 -2.36 1.42
C ALA A 37 -4.63 -1.10 0.56
N SER A 38 -5.67 -1.08 -0.28
CA SER A 38 -6.02 0.09 -1.10
C SER A 38 -6.51 1.26 -0.24
N GLU A 39 -7.36 1.01 0.76
CA GLU A 39 -7.81 2.04 1.70
C GLU A 39 -6.65 2.64 2.51
N ASP A 40 -5.73 1.81 2.98
CA ASP A 40 -4.54 2.28 3.68
C ASP A 40 -3.64 3.11 2.75
N GLN A 41 -3.51 2.73 1.48
CA GLN A 41 -2.78 3.52 0.49
C GLN A 41 -3.44 4.90 0.28
N LYS A 42 -4.77 4.96 0.18
CA LYS A 42 -5.50 6.24 0.10
C LYS A 42 -5.25 7.12 1.32
N LYS A 43 -5.27 6.55 2.53
CA LYS A 43 -4.95 7.29 3.78
C LYS A 43 -3.54 7.86 3.76
N VAL A 44 -2.56 7.09 3.30
CA VAL A 44 -1.17 7.55 3.15
C VAL A 44 -1.09 8.73 2.17
N PHE A 45 -1.72 8.61 1.01
CA PHE A 45 -1.73 9.69 0.03
C PHE A 45 -2.45 10.95 0.54
N ARG A 46 -3.57 10.82 1.26
CA ARG A 46 -4.24 11.97 1.92
C ARG A 46 -3.30 12.66 2.90
N ARG A 47 -2.54 11.89 3.70
CA ARG A 47 -1.56 12.42 4.64
C ARG A 47 -0.43 13.14 3.91
N ILE A 48 0.15 12.55 2.87
CA ILE A 48 1.19 13.18 2.05
C ILE A 48 0.65 14.48 1.43
N ASN A 49 -0.59 14.47 0.94
CA ASN A 49 -1.21 15.64 0.32
C ASN A 49 -1.42 16.80 1.32
N SER A 50 -1.59 16.51 2.61
CA SER A 50 -1.72 17.51 3.67
C SER A 50 -0.40 18.16 4.13
N LEU A 51 0.76 17.65 3.69
CA LEU A 51 2.06 18.20 4.04
C LEU A 51 2.37 19.47 3.23
N ASP A 52 3.34 20.25 3.70
CA ASP A 52 3.85 21.39 2.96
C ASP A 52 4.41 20.96 1.59
N PRO A 53 4.44 21.87 0.58
CA PRO A 53 4.83 21.51 -0.78
C PRO A 53 6.22 20.89 -0.91
N ALA A 54 7.18 21.32 -0.08
CA ALA A 54 8.55 20.81 -0.14
C ALA A 54 8.65 19.38 0.40
N ALA A 55 8.04 19.11 1.56
CA ALA A 55 8.00 17.76 2.13
C ALA A 55 7.21 16.79 1.24
N LYS A 56 6.05 17.23 0.73
CA LYS A 56 5.24 16.46 -0.23
C LYS A 56 6.05 16.06 -1.45
N LYS A 57 6.69 17.02 -2.12
CA LYS A 57 7.51 16.78 -3.32
C LYS A 57 8.65 15.81 -3.01
N ASN A 58 9.39 16.03 -1.92
CA ASN A 58 10.50 15.16 -1.53
C ASN A 58 10.07 13.70 -1.32
N ILE A 59 8.94 13.47 -0.65
CA ILE A 59 8.41 12.11 -0.45
C ILE A 59 8.02 11.47 -1.80
N MET A 60 7.37 12.23 -2.68
CA MET A 60 6.95 11.73 -3.99
C MET A 60 8.15 11.40 -4.88
N ASP A 61 9.21 12.20 -4.85
CA ASP A 61 10.45 11.95 -5.58
C ASP A 61 11.15 10.67 -5.06
N LEU A 62 11.29 10.51 -3.74
CA LEU A 62 12.00 9.38 -3.14
C LEU A 62 11.29 8.03 -3.29
N TYR A 63 9.96 8.00 -3.10
CA TYR A 63 9.21 6.74 -2.98
C TYR A 63 8.28 6.46 -4.15
N TYR A 64 7.90 7.47 -4.91
CA TYR A 64 6.89 7.36 -5.97
C TYR A 64 7.38 7.84 -7.34
N GLY A 65 8.70 8.08 -7.49
CA GLY A 65 9.33 8.49 -8.75
C GLY A 65 8.83 9.84 -9.27
N GLY A 66 8.49 10.76 -8.36
CA GLY A 66 8.01 12.11 -8.68
C GLY A 66 6.60 12.18 -9.25
N LYS A 67 5.84 11.07 -9.20
CA LYS A 67 4.48 10.98 -9.78
C LYS A 67 3.43 11.70 -8.92
N MET A 68 3.42 13.02 -8.99
CA MET A 68 2.48 13.87 -8.25
C MET A 68 1.00 13.56 -8.55
N SER A 69 0.68 13.07 -9.76
CA SER A 69 -0.67 12.70 -10.19
C SER A 69 -1.34 11.64 -9.30
N LEU A 70 -0.55 10.85 -8.55
CA LEU A 70 -1.08 9.88 -7.58
C LEU A 70 -1.81 10.53 -6.40
N LEU A 71 -1.63 11.84 -6.18
CA LEU A 71 -2.29 12.60 -5.12
C LEU A 71 -3.59 13.28 -5.61
N ASP A 72 -3.72 13.52 -6.92
CA ASP A 72 -4.86 14.21 -7.53
C ASP A 72 -6.14 13.33 -7.50
N GLU A 73 -5.97 12.01 -7.49
CA GLU A 73 -7.06 11.00 -7.46
C GLU A 73 -7.81 10.92 -6.10
N LEU A 74 -7.54 11.84 -5.17
CA LEU A 74 -8.10 11.83 -3.81
C LEU A 74 -9.13 12.92 -3.53
N GLU A 75 -9.39 13.84 -4.46
CA GLU A 75 -10.29 15.00 -4.28
C GLU A 75 -11.78 14.70 -4.59
N VAL A 76 -12.15 13.45 -4.82
CA VAL A 76 -13.54 13.07 -5.10
C VAL A 76 -14.14 12.35 -3.89
N ASP A 77 -14.69 13.12 -2.94
CA ASP A 77 -15.69 12.69 -1.96
C ASP A 77 -16.87 13.67 -2.00
#